data_AF-A0A673TR77-F1
#
_entry.id   AF-A0A673TR77-F1
#
_cell.length_a   1.000
_cell.length_b   1.000
_cell.length_c   1.000
_cell.angle_alpha   90.00
_cell.angle_beta   90.00
_cell.angle_gamma   90.00
#
_symmetry.space_group_name_H-M   'P 1'
#
loop_
_entity.id
_entity.type
_entity.pdbx_description
1 polymer ?
#
loop_
_entity_poly.entity_id
_entity_poly.type
_entity_poly.pdbx_seq_one_letter_code
_entity_poly.pdbx_strand_id
1 'polypeptide(L)'
;MTTKTKKEKKKKEKSLCNCAGTFGNSNDERQGPHFLFLHSTGCPQTRAVLAGEPAANMDQETVGNVVLLAIVTLISVVQNGFFAHKVEHESKTQNGRSFQRTGTLAFERVYTANQNCVDAYPTFLVVLWSAGLLCSQVPAAFAGLMYLFVRQKYFVGYLGERTQSTPGYIFGKRIILFLFLMSLAGIFNYYLIFFFGSDFENYIKTVTTTISPLLLIP
;
A
#
# COMPACT_ATOMS: atom_id res chain seq x y z
N MET A 1 -19.06 28.32 40.36
CA MET A 1 -19.74 27.19 39.73
C MET A 1 -18.91 26.70 38.53
N THR A 2 -17.75 26.06 38.75
CA THR A 2 -16.87 25.59 37.64
C THR A 2 -15.80 24.59 38.15
N THR A 3 -16.19 23.64 38.99
CA THR A 3 -15.29 22.59 39.54
C THR A 3 -15.58 21.18 39.01
N LYS A 4 -16.43 21.02 37.98
CA LYS A 4 -16.84 19.70 37.46
C LYS A 4 -16.07 19.18 36.23
N THR A 5 -15.33 20.00 35.49
CA THR A 5 -14.69 19.57 34.23
C THR A 5 -13.28 18.96 34.38
N LYS A 6 -12.66 18.99 35.57
CA LYS A 6 -11.32 18.43 35.80
C LYS A 6 -11.31 16.94 36.21
N LYS A 7 -12.46 16.38 36.59
CA LYS A 7 -12.59 14.97 37.03
C LYS A 7 -12.77 13.96 35.87
N GLU A 8 -13.27 14.39 34.71
CA GLU A 8 -13.47 13.49 33.56
C GLU A 8 -12.18 13.24 32.75
N LYS A 9 -11.31 14.25 32.63
CA LYS A 9 -10.05 14.10 31.88
C LYS A 9 -9.08 13.11 32.53
N LYS A 10 -9.09 13.02 33.88
CA LYS A 10 -8.25 12.08 34.65
C LYS A 10 -8.75 10.62 34.60
N LYS A 11 -9.99 10.38 34.15
CA LYS A 11 -10.56 9.04 33.98
C LYS A 11 -10.22 8.42 32.62
N LYS A 12 -10.00 9.25 31.59
CA LYS A 12 -9.64 8.77 30.23
C LYS A 12 -8.18 8.35 30.12
N GLU A 13 -7.29 8.96 30.91
CA GLU A 13 -5.85 8.65 30.94
C GLU A 13 -5.55 7.31 31.64
N LYS A 14 -6.39 6.89 32.59
CA LYS A 14 -6.27 5.58 33.27
C LYS A 14 -6.69 4.37 32.44
N SER A 15 -7.38 4.56 31.31
CA SER A 15 -7.83 3.44 30.47
C SER A 15 -6.82 3.04 29.39
N LEU A 16 -5.85 3.89 29.04
CA LEU A 16 -4.91 3.63 27.96
C LEU A 16 -3.56 3.06 28.42
N CYS A 17 -3.27 3.09 29.73
CA CYS A 17 -2.05 2.48 30.30
C CYS A 17 -2.19 0.99 30.70
N ASN A 18 -3.36 0.37 30.52
CA ASN A 18 -3.63 -1.00 31.01
C ASN A 18 -3.51 -2.13 29.96
N CYS A 19 -3.02 -1.86 28.75
CA CYS A 19 -2.76 -2.91 27.75
C CYS A 19 -1.26 -3.15 27.49
N ALA A 20 -0.37 -2.48 28.23
CA ALA A 20 1.07 -2.70 28.15
C ALA A 20 1.56 -3.40 29.42
N GLY A 21 1.67 -4.72 29.36
CA GLY A 21 2.57 -5.50 30.21
C GLY A 21 1.91 -6.45 31.20
N THR A 22 1.87 -7.75 30.86
CA THR A 22 2.15 -8.82 31.82
C THR A 22 2.55 -10.11 31.07
N PHE A 23 3.80 -10.56 31.32
CA PHE A 23 4.30 -11.95 31.48
C PHE A 23 3.91 -13.05 30.45
N GLY A 24 4.81 -13.96 30.08
CA GLY A 24 5.89 -14.51 30.89
C GLY A 24 6.97 -15.23 30.10
N ASN A 25 8.15 -15.16 30.70
CA ASN A 25 9.35 -15.93 30.46
C ASN A 25 9.15 -17.34 31.06
N SER A 26 9.57 -18.39 30.36
CA SER A 26 9.66 -19.75 30.91
C SER A 26 10.83 -20.47 30.26
N ASN A 27 12.01 -20.30 30.87
CA ASN A 27 13.13 -21.22 30.76
C ASN A 27 12.99 -22.25 31.89
N ASP A 28 12.97 -23.54 31.55
CA ASP A 28 13.29 -24.67 32.44
C ASP A 28 13.64 -25.87 31.52
N GLU A 29 14.90 -26.08 31.16
CA GLU A 29 15.92 -26.92 31.81
C GLU A 29 15.77 -28.47 31.64
N ARG A 30 16.82 -29.05 31.03
CA ARG A 30 17.38 -30.41 31.18
C ARG A 30 16.59 -31.67 30.77
N GLN A 31 17.09 -32.37 29.73
CA GLN A 31 17.82 -33.65 29.87
C GLN A 31 18.31 -34.26 28.52
N GLY A 32 19.63 -34.32 28.35
CA GLY A 32 20.44 -35.49 27.95
C GLY A 32 20.37 -36.12 26.53
N PRO A 33 21.48 -36.73 26.04
CA PRO A 33 21.76 -36.98 24.61
C PRO A 33 21.80 -38.49 24.22
N HIS A 34 22.25 -38.79 22.99
CA HIS A 34 22.41 -40.13 22.33
C HIS A 34 21.11 -40.64 21.67
N PHE A 35 21.05 -41.22 20.46
CA PHE A 35 22.02 -41.94 19.63
C PHE A 35 21.37 -42.17 18.23
N LEU A 36 22.21 -42.46 17.22
CA LEU A 36 21.96 -43.23 15.97
C LEU A 36 21.26 -42.60 14.74
N PHE A 37 22.13 -42.38 13.75
CA PHE A 37 22.01 -42.81 12.34
C PHE A 37 20.94 -43.89 12.07
N LEU A 38 20.15 -43.69 10.99
CA LEU A 38 20.04 -44.68 9.91
C LEU A 38 19.56 -43.98 8.61
N HIS A 39 20.34 -44.19 7.57
CA HIS A 39 20.03 -43.95 6.18
C HIS A 39 19.12 -45.10 5.68
N SER A 40 18.25 -44.81 4.71
CA SER A 40 17.91 -45.68 3.55
C SER A 40 16.42 -45.94 3.27
N THR A 41 16.16 -45.95 1.96
CA THR A 41 15.06 -46.55 1.19
C THR A 41 13.70 -45.85 1.15
N GLY A 42 13.29 -45.57 -0.09
CA GLY A 42 12.09 -44.81 -0.41
C GLY A 42 10.80 -45.63 -0.51
N CYS A 43 9.71 -44.89 -0.67
CA CYS A 43 8.52 -45.29 -1.40
C CYS A 43 7.71 -44.01 -1.74
N PRO A 44 7.14 -43.87 -2.94
CA PRO A 44 6.41 -42.67 -3.33
C PRO A 44 5.02 -42.69 -2.69
N GLN A 45 4.85 -41.93 -1.62
CA GLN A 45 3.54 -41.78 -1.00
C GLN A 45 2.74 -40.76 -1.82
N THR A 46 1.87 -41.30 -2.68
CA THR A 46 0.62 -40.72 -3.18
C THR A 46 0.14 -39.59 -2.28
N ARG A 47 0.44 -38.34 -2.65
CA ARG A 47 -0.11 -37.18 -1.95
C ARG A 47 -1.56 -37.09 -2.38
N ALA A 48 -2.42 -37.57 -1.49
CA ALA A 48 -3.85 -37.42 -1.54
C ALA A 48 -4.19 -36.00 -2.02
N VAL A 49 -4.92 -35.97 -3.15
CA VAL A 49 -5.68 -34.81 -3.59
C VAL A 49 -6.71 -34.55 -2.48
N LEU A 50 -6.34 -33.69 -1.53
CA LEU A 50 -7.29 -33.15 -0.57
C LEU A 50 -8.16 -32.15 -1.33
N ALA A 51 -9.26 -32.69 -1.85
CA ALA A 51 -10.43 -31.95 -2.28
C ALA A 51 -11.04 -31.26 -1.04
N GLY A 52 -10.47 -30.11 -0.68
CA GLY A 52 -10.91 -29.28 0.43
C GLY A 52 -10.34 -27.86 0.37
N GLU A 53 -9.84 -27.42 -0.78
CA GLU A 53 -9.07 -26.18 -0.93
C GLU A 53 -9.43 -25.30 -2.17
N PRO A 54 -10.69 -25.09 -2.57
CA PRO A 54 -10.98 -24.04 -3.54
C PRO A 54 -11.00 -22.65 -2.89
N ALA A 55 -11.28 -22.56 -1.58
CA ALA A 55 -11.44 -21.30 -0.88
C ALA A 55 -10.11 -20.69 -0.40
N ALA A 56 -9.20 -21.46 0.21
CA ALA A 56 -7.92 -20.91 0.68
C ALA A 56 -6.81 -20.82 -0.41
N ASN A 57 -7.13 -21.27 -1.62
CA ASN A 57 -6.29 -21.01 -2.80
C ASN A 57 -6.68 -19.69 -3.49
N MET A 58 -7.96 -19.34 -3.51
CA MET A 58 -8.49 -18.16 -4.22
C MET A 58 -8.21 -16.86 -3.46
N ASP A 59 -8.29 -16.89 -2.12
CA ASP A 59 -7.87 -15.78 -1.27
C ASP A 59 -6.35 -15.57 -1.31
N GLN A 60 -5.54 -16.63 -1.35
CA GLN A 60 -4.08 -16.55 -1.43
C GLN A 60 -3.62 -15.94 -2.77
N GLU A 61 -4.26 -16.30 -3.88
CA GLU A 61 -4.01 -15.68 -5.19
C GLU A 61 -4.44 -14.21 -5.20
N THR A 62 -5.62 -13.90 -4.65
CA THR A 62 -6.13 -12.52 -4.56
C THR A 62 -5.23 -11.65 -3.69
N VAL A 63 -4.77 -12.17 -2.54
CA VAL A 63 -3.81 -11.51 -1.64
C VAL A 63 -2.48 -11.31 -2.36
N GLY A 64 -2.01 -12.31 -3.12
CA GLY A 64 -0.82 -12.20 -3.97
C GLY A 64 -0.90 -11.02 -4.94
N ASN A 65 -2.07 -10.82 -5.56
CA ASN A 65 -2.32 -9.74 -6.53
C ASN A 65 -2.42 -8.34 -5.90
N VAL A 66 -2.56 -8.21 -4.58
CA VAL A 66 -2.63 -6.91 -3.89
C VAL A 66 -1.44 -6.65 -2.95
N VAL A 67 -0.64 -7.68 -2.64
CA VAL A 67 0.43 -7.57 -1.63
C VAL A 67 1.44 -6.46 -1.93
N LEU A 68 1.86 -6.29 -3.19
CA LEU A 68 2.80 -5.22 -3.57
C LEU A 68 2.19 -3.82 -3.39
N LEU A 69 0.91 -3.64 -3.70
CA LEU A 69 0.20 -2.38 -3.46
C LEU A 69 0.08 -2.09 -1.97
N ALA A 70 -0.22 -3.12 -1.17
CA ALA A 70 -0.29 -3.01 0.28
C ALA A 70 1.07 -2.62 0.86
N ILE A 71 2.17 -3.25 0.42
CA ILE A 71 3.54 -2.89 0.83
C ILE A 71 3.83 -1.43 0.50
N VAL A 72 3.58 -0.97 -0.73
CA VAL A 72 3.81 0.42 -1.13
C VAL A 72 2.95 1.38 -0.30
N THR A 73 1.70 1.02 -0.02
CA THR A 73 0.80 1.81 0.84
C THR A 73 1.34 1.90 2.26
N LEU A 74 1.81 0.81 2.87
CA LEU A 74 2.40 0.82 4.21
C LEU A 74 3.67 1.67 4.27
N ILE A 75 4.56 1.55 3.27
CA ILE A 75 5.75 2.42 3.17
C ILE A 75 5.33 3.89 3.10
N SER A 76 4.29 4.21 2.34
CA SER A 76 3.78 5.58 2.21
C SER A 76 3.23 6.15 3.51
N VAL A 77 2.59 5.32 4.35
CA VAL A 77 2.10 5.69 5.69
C VAL A 77 3.28 6.00 6.62
N VAL A 78 4.30 5.15 6.64
CA VAL A 78 5.51 5.37 7.44
C VAL A 78 6.21 6.66 7.01
N GLN A 79 6.32 6.89 5.70
CA GLN A 79 6.87 8.13 5.15
C GLN A 79 6.07 9.37 5.58
N ASN A 80 4.75 9.31 5.52
CA ASN A 80 3.90 10.44 5.92
C ASN A 80 4.03 10.74 7.43
N GLY A 81 4.13 9.69 8.26
CA GLY A 81 4.41 9.82 9.69
C GLY A 81 5.78 10.45 9.97
N PHE A 82 6.81 10.07 9.20
CA PHE A 82 8.14 10.67 9.31
C PHE A 82 8.13 12.17 8.99
N PHE A 83 7.40 12.59 7.95
CA PHE A 83 7.26 14.01 7.61
C PHE A 83 6.55 14.80 8.70
N ALA A 84 5.43 14.29 9.22
CA ALA A 84 4.71 14.91 10.32
C ALA A 84 5.59 15.05 11.57
N HIS A 85 6.33 14.00 11.93
CA HIS A 85 7.26 14.03 13.07
C HIS A 85 8.38 15.06 12.87
N LYS A 86 8.92 15.18 11.66
CA LYS A 86 9.92 16.21 11.33
C LYS A 86 9.37 17.63 11.45
N VAL A 87 8.15 17.87 10.95
CA VAL A 87 7.47 19.18 11.08
C VAL A 87 7.26 19.53 12.56
N GLU A 88 6.83 18.57 13.38
CA GLU A 88 6.60 18.78 14.81
C GLU A 88 7.90 19.09 15.57
N HIS A 89 9.00 18.39 15.23
CA HIS A 89 10.32 18.64 15.80
C HIS A 89 10.80 20.08 15.50
N GLU A 90 10.68 20.52 14.25
CA GLU A 90 11.01 21.89 13.86
C GLU A 90 10.08 22.91 14.53
N SER A 91 8.78 22.60 14.65
CA SER A 91 7.80 23.46 15.34
C SER A 91 8.17 23.69 16.81
N LYS A 92 8.51 22.62 17.53
CA LYS A 92 8.95 22.69 18.94
C LYS A 92 10.22 23.52 19.09
N THR A 93 11.15 23.37 18.17
CA THR A 93 12.43 24.09 18.15
C THR A 93 12.24 25.59 17.88
N GLN A 94 11.27 25.97 17.02
CA GLN A 94 10.91 27.36 16.77
C GLN A 94 10.16 28.01 17.95
N ASN A 95 9.18 27.32 18.54
CA ASN A 95 8.42 27.84 19.68
C ASN A 95 9.29 28.09 20.92
N GLY A 96 10.39 27.33 21.09
CA GLY A 96 11.39 27.57 22.14
C GLY A 96 12.36 28.72 21.85
N ARG A 97 12.47 29.19 20.60
CA ARG A 97 13.36 30.26 20.13
C ARG A 97 12.54 31.42 19.54
N SER A 98 11.73 32.07 20.36
CA SER A 98 10.92 33.23 19.94
C SER A 98 11.79 34.48 19.68
N PHE A 99 12.52 34.57 18.56
CA PHE A 99 12.93 35.89 18.00
C PHE A 99 13.52 35.89 16.57
N GLN A 100 13.90 34.76 15.96
CA GLN A 100 14.70 34.80 14.72
C GLN A 100 13.84 34.63 13.46
N ARG A 101 13.70 35.71 12.67
CA ARG A 101 13.02 35.77 11.36
C ARG A 101 13.41 34.65 10.37
N THR A 102 14.63 34.12 10.50
CA THR A 102 15.17 33.02 9.68
C THR A 102 14.58 31.65 10.06
N GLY A 103 14.29 31.43 11.35
CA GLY A 103 13.71 30.17 11.84
C GLY A 103 12.25 29.99 11.42
N THR A 104 11.48 31.09 11.42
CA THR A 104 10.09 31.12 10.95
C THR A 104 10.00 30.69 9.48
N LEU A 105 10.92 31.15 8.63
CA LEU A 105 10.95 30.80 7.21
C LEU A 105 11.31 29.33 6.94
N ALA A 106 12.17 28.72 7.77
CA ALA A 106 12.51 27.30 7.63
C ALA A 106 11.34 26.39 8.02
N PHE A 107 10.67 26.70 9.14
CA PHE A 107 9.48 25.97 9.58
C PHE A 107 8.32 26.08 8.58
N GLU A 108 8.02 27.29 8.08
CA GLU A 108 6.97 27.49 7.07
C GLU A 108 7.22 26.67 5.79
N ARG A 109 8.49 26.54 5.37
CA ARG A 109 8.87 25.72 4.21
C ARG A 109 8.58 24.24 4.44
N VAL A 110 8.97 23.71 5.61
CA VAL A 110 8.77 22.30 5.96
C VAL A 110 7.29 21.99 6.15
N TYR A 111 6.55 22.89 6.79
CA TYR A 111 5.10 22.80 6.93
C TYR A 111 4.40 22.82 5.57
N THR A 112 4.76 23.74 4.67
CA THR A 112 4.20 23.81 3.32
C THR A 112 4.51 22.55 2.51
N ALA A 113 5.75 22.03 2.59
CA ALA A 113 6.12 20.80 1.91
C ALA A 113 5.33 19.58 2.41
N ASN A 114 5.11 19.50 3.74
CA ASN A 114 4.28 18.47 4.34
C ASN A 114 2.81 18.59 3.88
N GLN A 115 2.24 19.80 3.91
CA GLN A 115 0.87 20.03 3.45
C GLN A 115 0.68 19.63 1.98
N ASN A 116 1.60 20.02 1.10
CA ASN A 116 1.58 19.61 -0.31
C ASN A 116 1.67 18.08 -0.51
N CYS A 117 2.31 17.37 0.43
CA CYS A 117 2.36 15.90 0.39
C CYS A 117 1.04 15.30 0.89
N VAL A 118 0.47 15.84 1.97
CA VAL A 118 -0.83 15.42 2.53
C VAL A 118 -1.95 15.65 1.52
N ASP A 119 -1.98 16.79 0.85
CA ASP A 119 -3.03 17.13 -0.13
C ASP A 119 -2.99 16.21 -1.37
N ALA A 120 -1.78 15.77 -1.76
CA ALA A 120 -1.60 14.87 -2.91
C ALA A 120 -1.73 13.38 -2.55
N TYR A 121 -1.76 13.04 -1.26
CA TYR A 121 -1.76 11.66 -0.78
C TYR A 121 -3.05 10.88 -1.12
N PRO A 122 -4.27 11.44 -0.94
CA PRO A 122 -5.50 10.77 -1.36
C PRO A 122 -5.50 10.47 -2.86
N THR A 123 -5.11 11.46 -3.68
CA THR A 123 -5.05 11.30 -5.13
C THR A 123 -4.08 10.18 -5.52
N PHE A 124 -2.90 10.15 -4.89
CA PHE A 124 -1.91 9.07 -5.09
C PHE A 124 -2.48 7.69 -4.76
N LEU A 125 -3.12 7.53 -3.60
CA LEU A 125 -3.71 6.25 -3.21
C LEU A 125 -4.78 5.80 -4.21
N VAL A 126 -5.68 6.69 -4.61
CA VAL A 126 -6.75 6.34 -5.54
C VAL A 126 -6.19 5.86 -6.88
N VAL A 127 -5.19 6.54 -7.45
CA VAL A 127 -4.60 6.13 -8.73
C VAL A 127 -3.69 4.91 -8.60
N LEU A 128 -2.99 4.72 -7.48
CA LEU A 128 -2.18 3.53 -7.23
C LEU A 128 -3.04 2.26 -7.20
N TRP A 129 -4.13 2.31 -6.44
CA TRP A 129 -5.05 1.19 -6.30
C TRP A 129 -5.85 0.93 -7.57
N SER A 130 -6.35 1.98 -8.22
CA SER A 130 -7.02 1.85 -9.52
C SER A 130 -6.09 1.21 -10.55
N ALA A 131 -4.86 1.68 -10.69
CA ALA A 131 -3.94 1.17 -11.71
C ALA A 131 -3.48 -0.26 -11.42
N GLY A 132 -3.25 -0.60 -10.15
CA GLY A 132 -2.82 -1.95 -9.77
C GLY A 132 -3.91 -3.01 -9.90
N LEU A 133 -5.18 -2.64 -9.64
CA LEU A 133 -6.32 -3.55 -9.79
C LEU A 133 -6.78 -3.69 -11.25
N LEU A 134 -6.77 -2.60 -12.03
CA LEU A 134 -7.35 -2.58 -13.38
C LEU A 134 -6.37 -2.94 -14.50
N CYS A 135 -5.06 -2.76 -14.29
CA CYS A 135 -4.05 -3.03 -15.33
C CYS A 135 -3.06 -4.10 -14.91
N SER A 136 -2.21 -3.80 -13.92
CA SER A 136 -1.18 -4.74 -13.47
C SER A 136 -0.53 -4.27 -12.17
N GLN A 137 -0.37 -5.20 -11.24
CA GLN A 137 0.17 -4.98 -9.91
C GLN A 137 1.64 -4.50 -9.91
N VAL A 138 2.51 -5.16 -10.68
CA VAL A 138 3.97 -4.93 -10.66
C VAL A 138 4.35 -3.52 -11.14
N PRO A 139 3.93 -3.04 -12.33
CA PRO A 139 4.26 -1.68 -12.77
C PRO A 139 3.58 -0.60 -11.93
N ALA A 140 2.37 -0.86 -11.38
CA ALA A 140 1.71 0.04 -10.45
C ALA A 140 2.54 0.22 -9.17
N ALA A 141 2.97 -0.89 -8.57
CA ALA A 141 3.78 -0.88 -7.35
C ALA A 141 5.15 -0.22 -7.57
N PHE A 142 5.81 -0.50 -8.70
CA PHE A 142 7.07 0.13 -9.06
C PHE A 142 6.92 1.65 -9.24
N ALA A 143 5.91 2.09 -9.99
CA ALA A 143 5.61 3.51 -10.14
C ALA A 143 5.26 4.17 -8.79
N GLY A 144 4.51 3.47 -7.94
CA GLY A 144 4.21 3.92 -6.58
C GLY A 144 5.45 4.08 -5.71
N LEU A 145 6.38 3.13 -5.75
CA LEU A 145 7.65 3.24 -5.02
C LEU A 145 8.51 4.40 -5.54
N MET A 146 8.57 4.59 -6.86
CA MET A 146 9.24 5.74 -7.46
C MET A 146 8.60 7.07 -7.02
N TYR A 147 7.27 7.14 -6.89
CA TYR A 147 6.58 8.31 -6.38
C TYR A 147 7.03 8.64 -4.94
N LEU A 148 7.08 7.63 -4.07
CA LEU A 148 7.52 7.78 -2.68
C LEU A 148 8.97 8.27 -2.58
N PHE A 149 9.87 7.70 -3.38
CA PHE A 149 11.27 8.13 -3.46
C PHE A 149 11.41 9.61 -3.87
N VAL A 150 10.63 10.02 -4.85
CA VAL A 150 10.62 11.40 -5.36
C VAL A 150 10.05 12.35 -4.32
N ARG A 151 9.03 11.92 -3.56
CA ARG A 151 8.49 12.68 -2.43
C ARG A 151 9.48 12.81 -1.27
N GLN A 152 10.28 11.78 -0.99
CA GLN A 152 11.38 11.88 -0.04
C GLN A 152 12.42 12.92 -0.50
N LYS A 153 12.86 12.85 -1.75
CA LYS A 153 13.82 13.83 -2.31
C LYS A 153 13.24 15.24 -2.36
N TYR A 154 11.96 15.40 -2.66
CA TYR A 154 11.26 16.68 -2.62
C TYR A 154 11.29 17.29 -1.21
N PHE A 155 10.95 16.49 -0.18
CA PHE A 155 10.97 16.96 1.21
C PHE A 155 12.38 17.29 1.70
N VAL A 156 13.36 16.44 1.41
CA VAL A 156 14.78 16.69 1.75
C VAL A 156 15.32 17.92 1.00
N GLY A 157 14.93 18.12 -0.26
CA GLY A 157 15.27 19.33 -1.02
C GLY A 157 14.71 20.60 -0.39
N TYR A 158 13.50 20.56 0.17
CA TYR A 158 12.91 21.68 0.91
C TYR A 158 13.65 22.01 2.21
N LEU A 159 14.31 21.02 2.84
CA LEU A 159 15.11 21.20 4.05
C LEU A 159 16.50 21.81 3.77
N GLY A 160 17.12 21.47 2.63
CA GLY A 160 18.47 21.94 2.27
C GLY A 160 18.49 23.32 1.62
N GLU A 161 17.78 23.51 0.49
CA GLU A 161 17.79 24.76 -0.29
C GLU A 161 16.67 24.74 -1.36
N ARG A 162 15.90 25.83 -1.49
CA ARG A 162 14.68 25.87 -2.33
C ARG A 162 14.90 25.46 -3.79
N THR A 163 16.07 25.74 -4.36
CA THR A 163 16.39 25.55 -5.79
C THR A 163 16.40 24.08 -6.21
N GLN A 164 16.63 23.14 -5.28
CA GLN A 164 16.71 21.69 -5.57
C GLN A 164 15.37 20.96 -5.47
N SER A 165 14.30 21.65 -5.03
CA SER A 165 13.00 21.02 -4.78
C SER A 165 12.06 20.98 -5.99
N THR A 166 12.23 21.90 -6.94
CA THR A 166 11.45 22.01 -8.17
C THR A 166 11.48 20.75 -9.07
N PRO A 167 12.64 20.10 -9.32
CA PRO A 167 12.67 18.90 -10.15
C PRO A 167 11.90 17.72 -9.52
N GLY A 168 11.94 17.58 -8.19
CA GLY A 168 11.18 16.54 -7.48
C GLY A 168 9.66 16.71 -7.60
N TYR A 169 9.15 17.93 -7.53
CA TYR A 169 7.72 18.21 -7.67
C TYR A 169 7.18 17.87 -9.06
N ILE A 170 7.90 18.29 -10.10
CA ILE A 170 7.50 18.06 -11.50
C ILE A 170 7.54 16.57 -11.82
N PHE A 171 8.57 15.86 -11.36
CA PHE A 171 8.69 14.43 -11.57
C PHE A 171 7.61 13.64 -10.82
N GLY A 172 7.27 14.05 -9.59
CA GLY A 172 6.15 13.45 -8.84
C GLY A 172 4.81 13.59 -9.59
N LYS A 173 4.55 14.75 -10.19
CA LYS A 173 3.37 14.96 -11.04
C LYS A 173 3.31 14.03 -12.25
N ARG A 174 4.46 13.78 -12.90
CA ARG A 174 4.54 12.85 -14.04
C ARG A 174 4.20 11.42 -13.65
N ILE A 175 4.63 10.97 -12.47
CA ILE A 175 4.31 9.62 -11.99
C ILE A 175 2.81 9.47 -11.69
N ILE A 176 2.20 10.47 -11.04
CA ILE A 176 0.75 10.47 -10.81
C ILE A 176 -0.03 10.45 -12.12
N LEU A 177 0.41 11.25 -13.11
CA LEU A 177 -0.19 11.24 -14.44
C LEU A 177 -0.04 9.87 -15.12
N PHE A 178 1.11 9.23 -15.00
CA PHE A 178 1.35 7.89 -15.53
C PHE A 178 0.42 6.85 -14.89
N LEU A 179 0.29 6.83 -13.54
CA LEU A 179 -0.63 5.95 -12.83
C LEU A 179 -2.10 6.21 -13.22
N PHE A 180 -2.46 7.48 -13.43
CA PHE A 180 -3.80 7.85 -13.90
C PHE A 180 -4.08 7.33 -15.31
N LEU A 181 -3.16 7.52 -16.26
CA LEU A 181 -3.30 6.98 -17.62
C LEU A 181 -3.37 5.46 -17.64
N MET A 182 -2.59 4.79 -16.79
CA MET A 182 -2.65 3.34 -16.62
C MET A 182 -4.02 2.89 -16.09
N SER A 183 -4.58 3.61 -15.10
CA SER A 183 -5.94 3.35 -14.61
C SER A 183 -6.99 3.52 -15.70
N LEU A 184 -6.91 4.60 -16.49
CA LEU A 184 -7.82 4.84 -17.61
C LEU A 184 -7.72 3.75 -18.69
N ALA A 185 -6.50 3.32 -19.02
CA ALA A 185 -6.29 2.24 -19.97
C ALA A 185 -6.92 0.92 -19.49
N GLY A 186 -6.81 0.60 -18.20
CA GLY A 186 -7.44 -0.58 -17.62
C GLY A 186 -8.97 -0.52 -17.67
N ILE A 187 -9.56 0.63 -17.31
CA ILE A 187 -11.01 0.86 -17.41
C ILE A 187 -11.48 0.72 -18.86
N PHE A 188 -10.77 1.37 -19.78
CA PHE A 188 -11.12 1.32 -21.21
C PHE A 188 -11.02 -0.10 -21.74
N ASN A 189 -9.96 -0.84 -21.39
CA ASN A 189 -9.81 -2.24 -21.76
C ASN A 189 -10.95 -3.11 -21.23
N TYR A 190 -11.35 -2.93 -19.98
CA TYR A 190 -12.50 -3.63 -19.40
C TYR A 190 -13.80 -3.37 -20.18
N TYR A 191 -14.10 -2.10 -20.50
CA TYR A 191 -15.27 -1.77 -21.29
C TYR A 191 -15.18 -2.31 -22.73
N LEU A 192 -14.02 -2.27 -23.37
CA LEU A 192 -13.84 -2.83 -24.71
C LEU A 192 -14.12 -4.33 -24.72
N ILE A 193 -13.59 -5.09 -23.76
CA ILE A 193 -13.84 -6.52 -23.65
C ILE A 193 -15.32 -6.78 -23.37
N PHE A 194 -15.94 -5.97 -22.51
CA PHE A 194 -17.36 -6.12 -22.18
C PHE A 194 -18.26 -5.90 -23.40
N PHE A 195 -18.10 -4.78 -24.10
CA PHE A 195 -18.92 -4.47 -25.28
C PHE A 195 -18.59 -5.42 -26.44
N PHE A 196 -17.36 -5.40 -26.95
CA PHE A 196 -16.99 -6.19 -28.12
C PHE A 196 -16.99 -7.69 -27.86
N GLY A 197 -16.58 -8.14 -26.67
CA GLY A 197 -16.60 -9.57 -26.33
C GLY A 197 -18.01 -10.14 -26.33
N SER A 198 -18.98 -9.39 -25.79
CA SER A 198 -20.38 -9.82 -25.81
C SER A 198 -20.95 -9.91 -27.22
N ASP A 199 -20.66 -8.92 -28.07
CA ASP A 199 -21.09 -8.89 -29.46
C ASP A 199 -20.47 -10.04 -30.29
N PHE A 200 -19.17 -10.29 -30.11
CA PHE A 200 -18.48 -11.40 -30.80
C PHE A 200 -18.97 -12.77 -30.32
N GLU A 201 -19.18 -12.96 -29.02
CA GLU A 201 -19.69 -14.22 -28.49
C GLU A 201 -21.11 -14.51 -28.99
N ASN A 202 -21.97 -13.50 -29.00
CA ASN A 202 -23.32 -13.58 -29.56
C ASN A 202 -23.30 -13.88 -31.07
N TYR A 203 -22.39 -13.23 -31.81
CA TYR A 203 -22.21 -13.48 -33.24
C TYR A 203 -21.73 -14.92 -33.52
N ILE A 204 -20.70 -15.39 -32.84
CA ILE A 204 -20.17 -16.75 -33.01
C ILE A 204 -21.21 -17.81 -32.62
N LYS A 205 -21.94 -17.61 -31.51
CA LYS A 205 -23.04 -18.49 -31.12
C LYS A 205 -24.12 -18.56 -32.18
N THR A 206 -24.50 -17.43 -32.76
CA THR A 206 -25.50 -17.35 -33.82
C THR A 206 -25.04 -18.09 -35.08
N VAL A 207 -23.81 -17.82 -35.54
CA VAL A 207 -23.24 -18.47 -36.72
C VAL A 207 -23.10 -19.99 -36.52
N THR A 208 -22.57 -20.42 -35.37
CA THR A 208 -22.42 -21.85 -35.06
C THR A 208 -23.77 -22.55 -35.01
N THR A 209 -24.76 -21.98 -34.32
CA THR A 209 -26.12 -22.56 -34.22
C THR A 209 -26.82 -22.63 -35.57
N THR A 210 -26.53 -21.70 -36.48
CA THR A 210 -27.11 -21.68 -37.84
C THR A 210 -26.42 -22.67 -38.78
N ILE A 211 -25.12 -22.91 -38.60
CA ILE A 211 -24.32 -23.83 -39.43
C ILE A 211 -24.43 -25.29 -38.93
N SER A 212 -24.62 -25.52 -37.63
CA SER A 212 -24.76 -26.88 -37.06
C SER A 212 -25.85 -27.74 -37.74
N PRO A 213 -27.05 -27.22 -38.09
CA PRO A 213 -28.04 -27.97 -38.87
C PRO A 213 -27.61 -28.24 -40.32
N LEU A 214 -26.85 -27.33 -40.93
CA LEU A 214 -26.39 -27.44 -42.32
C LEU A 214 -25.29 -28.51 -42.51
N LEU A 215 -24.45 -28.73 -41.49
CA LEU A 215 -23.44 -29.80 -41.48
C LEU A 215 -24.02 -31.19 -41.14
N LEU A 216 -25.29 -31.27 -40.74
CA LEU A 216 -26.00 -32.50 -40.38
C LEU A 216 -26.90 -33.04 -41.50
N ILE A 217 -26.88 -32.41 -42.68
CA ILE A 217 -27.58 -32.88 -43.88
C ILE A 217 -26.66 -33.91 -44.57
N PRO A 218 -27.08 -35.19 -44.71
CA PRO A 218 -26.27 -36.29 -45.24
C PRO A 218 -25.98 -36.21 -46.73
#